data_AF-A0A4Q4YM22-F1
#
_entry.id   AF-A0A4Q4YM22-F1
#
_cell.length_a   1.000
_cell.length_b   1.000
_cell.length_c   1.000
_cell.angle_alpha   90.00
_cell.angle_beta   90.00
_cell.angle_gamma   90.00
#
_symmetry.space_group_name_H-M   'P 1'
#
loop_
_entity.id
_entity.type
_entity.pdbx_description
1 polymer ?
#
loop_
_entity_poly.entity_id
_entity_poly.type
_entity_poly.pdbx_seq_one_letter_code
_entity_poly.pdbx_strand_id
1 'polypeptide(L)'
;MVPSPSTDPDSHSSGQTPRYLLKKGTPREYDTLEFHVSTKAGLLWTYINPNADQVPPLLPMPVLPEPQHFQDGVTDELALGNGNYAKYERALKSYDRKQTLYITQEKALAEVSTFLNQSVHPDHYWVYWKKATLRERLVALKNEFKPSNNVRIYEVDARYKQALKTNRIQMDTWLSTYWKAYTEAEELQIPAVAGYHGHLDFLKAISAFSPDFSVTQMAAVEEAMFEGKDPSELPPVQKLVERFRSHMRP
;
A
#
# COMPACT_ATOMS: atom_id res chain seq x y z
N MET A 1 -58.64 -23.22 6.13
CA MET A 1 -57.33 -23.56 6.74
C MET A 1 -56.26 -23.02 5.81
N VAL A 2 -55.66 -21.89 6.17
CA VAL A 2 -54.57 -21.24 5.41
C VAL A 2 -53.34 -21.37 6.30
N PRO A 3 -52.18 -21.84 5.81
CA PRO A 3 -50.98 -21.87 6.63
C PRO A 3 -50.34 -20.48 6.66
N SER A 4 -50.12 -19.96 7.86
CA SER A 4 -49.24 -18.83 8.12
C SER A 4 -47.78 -19.21 7.76
N PRO A 5 -46.98 -18.33 7.15
CA PRO A 5 -45.54 -18.49 7.13
C PRO A 5 -44.97 -17.98 8.46
N SER A 6 -44.30 -18.88 9.16
CA SER A 6 -43.53 -18.64 10.38
C SER A 6 -42.21 -17.94 10.04
N THR A 7 -42.01 -16.81 10.71
CA THR A 7 -40.79 -16.16 11.21
C THR A 7 -39.41 -16.62 10.71
N ASP A 8 -38.66 -15.62 10.23
CA ASP A 8 -37.19 -15.51 10.07
C ASP A 8 -36.35 -16.30 11.08
N PRO A 9 -35.10 -16.61 10.69
CA PRO A 9 -34.01 -15.95 11.40
C PRO A 9 -32.88 -15.47 10.48
N ASP A 10 -32.51 -14.20 10.65
CA ASP A 10 -31.14 -13.72 10.88
C ASP A 10 -30.88 -12.34 10.25
N SER A 11 -31.51 -11.35 10.84
CA SER A 11 -31.01 -9.98 10.86
C SER A 11 -29.77 -9.89 11.75
N HIS A 12 -28.57 -9.98 11.17
CA HIS A 12 -27.34 -9.50 11.81
C HIS A 12 -26.31 -9.00 10.79
N SER A 13 -26.28 -7.69 10.53
CA SER A 13 -25.13 -6.82 10.87
C SER A 13 -25.03 -5.57 9.99
N SER A 14 -25.23 -4.44 10.67
CA SER A 14 -24.67 -3.10 10.44
C SER A 14 -24.74 -2.50 9.04
N GLY A 15 -25.50 -1.41 8.93
CA GLY A 15 -25.40 -0.40 7.88
C GLY A 15 -24.08 0.40 7.92
N GLN A 16 -22.94 -0.28 7.89
CA GLN A 16 -21.65 0.32 7.59
C GLN A 16 -21.42 0.13 6.10
N THR A 17 -21.44 1.23 5.34
CA THR A 17 -21.00 1.17 3.94
C THR A 17 -19.58 0.59 3.90
N PRO A 18 -19.31 -0.43 3.05
CA PRO A 18 -17.98 -1.00 2.96
C PRO A 18 -16.97 0.11 2.66
N ARG A 19 -15.98 0.25 3.53
CA ARG A 19 -14.95 1.28 3.41
C ARG A 19 -13.87 0.79 2.44
N TYR A 20 -14.11 1.01 1.16
CA TYR A 20 -13.13 0.72 0.12
C TYR A 20 -11.85 1.54 0.31
N LEU A 21 -10.69 0.88 0.18
CA LEU A 21 -9.38 1.53 0.19
C LEU A 21 -9.11 2.25 -1.13
N LEU A 22 -9.60 1.68 -2.24
CA LEU A 22 -9.51 2.26 -3.58
C LEU A 22 -10.91 2.56 -4.09
N LYS A 23 -11.36 3.81 -3.89
CA LYS A 23 -12.72 4.25 -4.21
C LYS A 23 -12.74 5.23 -5.37
N LYS A 24 -12.00 6.32 -5.25
CA LYS A 24 -11.90 7.36 -6.27
C LYS A 24 -10.82 7.05 -7.32
N GLY A 25 -9.96 6.07 -7.06
CA GLY A 25 -8.87 5.73 -7.97
C GLY A 25 -7.68 6.70 -7.86
N THR A 26 -7.54 7.38 -6.72
CA THR A 26 -6.42 8.33 -6.55
C THR A 26 -5.10 7.59 -6.29
N PRO A 27 -3.94 8.18 -6.63
CA PRO A 27 -2.64 7.56 -6.37
C PRO A 27 -2.41 7.25 -4.88
N ARG A 28 -2.93 8.12 -4.01
CA ARG A 28 -2.82 7.96 -2.56
C ARG A 28 -3.68 6.82 -2.01
N GLU A 29 -4.88 6.63 -2.58
CA GLU A 29 -5.70 5.46 -2.30
C GLU A 29 -5.02 4.18 -2.77
N TYR A 30 -4.37 4.21 -3.94
CA TYR A 30 -3.55 3.09 -4.42
C TYR A 30 -2.37 2.80 -3.47
N ASP A 31 -1.59 3.79 -3.06
CA ASP A 31 -0.47 3.59 -2.13
C ASP A 31 -0.96 2.99 -0.79
N THR A 32 -2.13 3.41 -0.32
CA THR A 32 -2.78 2.85 0.88
C THR A 32 -3.18 1.40 0.65
N LEU A 33 -3.81 1.09 -0.49
CA LEU A 33 -4.16 -0.28 -0.88
C LEU A 33 -2.91 -1.18 -0.95
N GLU A 34 -1.86 -0.72 -1.62
CA GLU A 34 -0.58 -1.42 -1.77
C GLU A 34 0.07 -1.73 -0.42
N PHE A 35 0.09 -0.75 0.50
CA PHE A 35 0.58 -0.95 1.86
C PHE A 35 -0.19 -2.05 2.60
N HIS A 36 -1.53 -2.03 2.55
CA HIS A 36 -2.33 -3.04 3.23
C HIS A 36 -2.26 -4.42 2.57
N VAL A 37 -2.23 -4.49 1.24
CA VAL A 37 -2.09 -5.75 0.49
C VAL A 37 -0.73 -6.38 0.79
N SER A 38 0.36 -5.61 0.75
CA SER A 38 1.70 -6.11 1.06
C SER A 38 1.82 -6.59 2.51
N THR A 39 1.24 -5.84 3.45
CA THR A 39 1.16 -6.25 4.87
C THR A 39 0.41 -7.57 5.03
N LYS A 40 -0.74 -7.72 4.36
CA LYS A 40 -1.53 -8.96 4.42
C LYS A 40 -0.84 -10.13 3.74
N ALA A 41 -0.09 -9.89 2.67
CA ALA A 41 0.67 -10.91 1.96
C ALA A 41 1.85 -11.43 2.79
N GLY A 42 2.47 -10.60 3.64
CA GLY A 42 3.64 -10.99 4.41
C GLY A 42 4.76 -11.54 3.52
N LEU A 43 5.25 -12.74 3.82
CA LEU A 43 6.31 -13.39 3.02
C LEU A 43 5.91 -13.69 1.57
N LEU A 44 4.61 -13.86 1.30
CA LEU A 44 4.08 -14.06 -0.05
C LEU A 44 4.36 -12.86 -0.95
N TRP A 45 4.55 -11.65 -0.38
CA TRP A 45 4.80 -10.43 -1.14
C TRP A 45 5.97 -10.58 -2.11
N THR A 46 7.03 -11.29 -1.74
CA THR A 46 8.19 -11.57 -2.59
C THR A 46 7.82 -12.21 -3.94
N TYR A 47 6.73 -12.96 -4.00
CA TYR A 47 6.26 -13.69 -5.18
C TYR A 47 5.20 -12.93 -5.99
N ILE A 48 4.54 -11.94 -5.38
CA ILE A 48 3.40 -11.23 -5.99
C ILE A 48 3.60 -9.72 -6.12
N ASN A 49 4.74 -9.19 -5.69
CA ASN A 49 5.06 -7.76 -5.70
C ASN A 49 4.94 -7.17 -7.14
N PRO A 50 4.05 -6.19 -7.37
CA PRO A 50 3.88 -5.55 -8.68
C PRO A 50 4.98 -4.53 -9.02
N ASN A 51 5.87 -4.21 -8.08
CA ASN A 51 7.01 -3.32 -8.30
C ASN A 51 8.30 -4.05 -8.67
N ALA A 52 8.35 -5.37 -8.47
CA ALA A 52 9.49 -6.15 -8.88
C ALA A 52 9.38 -6.47 -10.37
N ASP A 53 10.43 -6.19 -11.15
CA ASP A 53 10.51 -6.52 -12.57
C ASP A 53 10.30 -8.02 -12.79
N GLN A 54 10.92 -8.83 -11.92
CA GLN A 54 10.80 -10.27 -11.88
C GLN A 54 10.54 -10.74 -10.45
N VAL A 55 9.78 -11.82 -10.32
CA VAL A 55 9.47 -12.48 -9.05
C VAL A 55 9.81 -13.97 -9.16
N PRO A 56 10.18 -14.63 -8.04
CA PRO A 56 10.34 -16.07 -8.04
C PRO A 56 9.00 -16.76 -8.39
N PRO A 57 9.05 -17.96 -9.02
CA PRO A 57 7.84 -18.71 -9.28
C PRO A 57 7.20 -19.20 -7.98
N LEU A 58 5.87 -19.29 -7.99
CA LEU A 58 5.10 -19.94 -6.94
C LEU A 58 5.35 -21.44 -6.93
N LEU A 59 5.14 -22.09 -5.78
CA LEU A 59 5.23 -23.54 -5.67
C LEU A 59 4.22 -24.19 -6.62
N PRO A 60 4.65 -25.12 -7.50
CA PRO A 60 3.74 -25.87 -8.34
C PRO A 60 3.00 -26.94 -7.52
N MET A 61 1.86 -27.39 -8.04
CA MET A 61 1.16 -28.55 -7.49
C MET A 61 2.11 -29.76 -7.51
N PRO A 62 2.35 -30.42 -6.35
CA PRO A 62 3.22 -31.59 -6.31
C PRO A 62 2.54 -32.78 -6.99
N VAL A 63 3.35 -33.64 -7.60
CA VAL A 63 2.89 -34.87 -8.26
C VAL A 63 2.98 -36.03 -7.28
N LEU A 64 1.89 -36.78 -7.14
CA LEU A 64 1.85 -37.97 -6.30
C LEU A 64 2.87 -39.00 -6.82
N PRO A 65 3.78 -39.53 -5.99
CA PRO A 65 4.68 -40.59 -6.42
C PRO A 65 3.87 -41.86 -6.65
N GLU A 66 4.00 -42.44 -7.83
CA GLU A 66 3.36 -43.72 -8.17
C GLU A 66 4.34 -44.89 -7.99
N PRO A 67 3.89 -46.08 -7.55
CA PRO A 67 4.73 -47.27 -7.36
C PRO A 67 5.55 -47.66 -8.61
N GLN A 68 4.99 -47.44 -9.80
CA GLN A 68 5.63 -47.75 -11.08
C GLN A 68 6.93 -46.97 -11.33
N HIS A 69 7.10 -45.80 -10.70
CA HIS A 69 8.36 -45.04 -10.78
C HIS A 69 9.50 -45.66 -9.97
N PHE A 70 9.20 -46.63 -9.10
CA PHE A 70 10.17 -47.29 -8.22
C PHE A 70 10.42 -48.74 -8.63
N GLN A 71 9.48 -49.36 -9.34
CA GLN A 71 9.60 -50.72 -9.86
C GLN A 71 8.72 -50.92 -11.10
N ASP A 72 9.35 -51.27 -12.23
CA ASP A 72 8.65 -51.46 -13.50
C ASP A 72 7.56 -52.53 -13.41
N GLY A 73 6.39 -52.22 -13.96
CA GLY A 73 5.23 -53.14 -13.98
C GLY A 73 4.50 -53.26 -12.64
N VAL A 74 4.93 -52.56 -11.59
CA VAL A 74 4.25 -52.53 -10.28
C VAL A 74 3.35 -51.30 -10.19
N THR A 75 2.05 -51.52 -10.09
CA THR A 75 1.05 -50.46 -9.92
C THR A 75 0.52 -50.36 -8.49
N ASP A 76 0.73 -51.39 -7.67
CA ASP A 76 0.30 -51.48 -6.27
C ASP A 76 1.52 -51.37 -5.34
N GLU A 77 1.44 -50.49 -4.35
CA GLU A 77 2.50 -50.28 -3.36
C GLU A 77 2.82 -51.54 -2.53
N LEU A 78 1.85 -52.43 -2.35
CA LEU A 78 2.03 -53.69 -1.61
C LEU A 78 2.89 -54.71 -2.38
N ALA A 79 3.03 -54.55 -3.70
CA ALA A 79 3.84 -55.41 -4.55
C ALA A 79 5.29 -54.90 -4.71
N LEU A 80 5.64 -53.77 -4.07
CA LEU A 80 7.01 -53.25 -4.08
C LEU A 80 7.93 -54.12 -3.20
N GLY A 81 9.10 -54.46 -3.73
CA GLY A 81 10.14 -55.09 -2.90
C GLY A 81 10.62 -54.13 -1.80
N ASN A 82 11.05 -54.67 -0.64
CA ASN A 82 11.41 -53.88 0.57
C ASN A 82 12.32 -52.66 0.29
N GLY A 83 13.31 -52.80 -0.60
CA GLY A 83 14.21 -51.70 -0.97
C GLY A 83 13.55 -50.58 -1.79
N ASN A 84 12.61 -50.94 -2.66
CA ASN A 84 11.84 -49.98 -3.46
C ASN A 84 10.71 -49.35 -2.65
N TYR A 85 10.08 -50.13 -1.75
CA TYR A 85 9.10 -49.63 -0.79
C TYR A 85 9.69 -48.52 0.10
N ALA A 86 10.91 -48.70 0.62
CA ALA A 86 11.57 -47.65 1.41
C ALA A 86 11.86 -46.36 0.63
N LYS A 87 12.14 -46.45 -0.69
CA LYS A 87 12.32 -45.27 -1.54
C LYS A 87 10.98 -44.57 -1.81
N TYR A 88 9.93 -45.35 -2.10
CA TYR A 88 8.57 -44.88 -2.28
C TYR A 88 8.05 -44.15 -1.02
N GLU A 89 8.25 -44.72 0.16
CA GLU A 89 7.86 -44.12 1.44
C GLU A 89 8.57 -42.75 1.67
N ARG A 90 9.85 -42.63 1.32
CA ARG A 90 10.55 -41.33 1.38
C ARG A 90 10.01 -40.33 0.38
N ALA A 91 9.65 -40.78 -0.82
CA ALA A 91 9.05 -39.92 -1.84
C ALA A 91 7.67 -39.42 -1.41
N LEU A 92 6.84 -40.29 -0.83
CA LEU A 92 5.55 -39.91 -0.22
C LEU A 92 5.74 -38.85 0.87
N LYS A 93 6.68 -39.06 1.81
CA LYS A 93 7.00 -38.05 2.84
C LYS A 93 7.44 -36.72 2.24
N SER A 94 8.20 -36.72 1.14
CA SER A 94 8.57 -35.49 0.44
C SER A 94 7.38 -34.84 -0.26
N TYR A 95 6.48 -35.65 -0.85
CA TYR A 95 5.26 -35.20 -1.49
C TYR A 95 4.33 -34.53 -0.47
N ASP A 96 4.05 -35.17 0.66
CA ASP A 96 3.18 -34.63 1.72
C ASP A 96 3.66 -33.27 2.23
N ARG A 97 4.98 -33.13 2.41
CA ARG A 97 5.61 -31.85 2.79
C ARG A 97 5.39 -30.78 1.72
N LYS A 98 5.66 -31.10 0.45
CA LYS A 98 5.44 -30.17 -0.68
C LYS A 98 3.95 -29.81 -0.83
N GLN A 99 3.04 -30.76 -0.63
CA GLN A 99 1.61 -30.56 -0.70
C GLN A 99 1.12 -29.63 0.41
N THR A 100 1.62 -29.82 1.63
CA THR A 100 1.34 -28.93 2.76
C THR A 100 1.77 -27.49 2.47
N LEU A 101 2.97 -27.31 1.90
CA LEU A 101 3.47 -25.99 1.51
C LEU A 101 2.63 -25.37 0.39
N TYR A 102 2.30 -26.15 -0.64
CA TYR A 102 1.44 -25.72 -1.76
C TYR A 102 0.07 -25.26 -1.26
N ILE A 103 -0.61 -26.07 -0.43
CA ILE A 103 -1.93 -25.72 0.11
C ILE A 103 -1.86 -24.45 0.97
N THR A 104 -0.81 -24.31 1.79
CA THR A 104 -0.60 -23.10 2.60
C THR A 104 -0.43 -21.87 1.71
N GLN A 105 0.34 -21.97 0.63
CA GLN A 105 0.51 -20.90 -0.36
C GLN A 105 -0.82 -20.52 -1.04
N GLU A 106 -1.60 -21.52 -1.50
CA GLU A 106 -2.89 -21.30 -2.16
C GLU A 106 -3.90 -20.61 -1.22
N LYS A 107 -3.92 -21.00 0.05
CA LYS A 107 -4.75 -20.34 1.07
C LYS A 107 -4.35 -18.87 1.24
N ALA A 108 -3.06 -18.58 1.36
CA ALA A 108 -2.57 -17.21 1.48
C ALA A 108 -2.92 -16.37 0.23
N LEU A 109 -2.77 -16.94 -0.97
CA LEU A 109 -3.17 -16.28 -2.22
C LEU A 109 -4.67 -15.97 -2.25
N ALA A 110 -5.52 -16.91 -1.85
CA ALA A 110 -6.97 -16.73 -1.79
C ALA A 110 -7.37 -15.66 -0.77
N GLU A 111 -6.72 -15.62 0.40
CA GLU A 111 -6.97 -14.63 1.44
C GLU A 111 -6.60 -13.21 1.00
N VAL A 112 -5.45 -13.04 0.33
CA VAL A 112 -5.04 -11.74 -0.22
C VAL A 112 -5.94 -11.36 -1.39
N SER A 113 -6.31 -12.30 -2.26
CA SER A 113 -7.24 -12.01 -3.36
C SER A 113 -8.63 -11.59 -2.85
N THR A 114 -9.13 -12.22 -1.79
CA THR A 114 -10.41 -11.85 -1.17
C THR A 114 -10.34 -10.44 -0.59
N PHE A 115 -9.24 -10.13 0.11
CA PHE A 115 -9.01 -8.78 0.64
C PHE A 115 -8.91 -7.72 -0.45
N LEU A 116 -8.20 -8.01 -1.54
CA LEU A 116 -8.09 -7.12 -2.69
C LEU A 116 -9.48 -6.79 -3.24
N ASN A 117 -10.30 -7.82 -3.48
CA ASN A 117 -11.66 -7.64 -4.01
C ASN A 117 -12.52 -6.81 -3.04
N GLN A 118 -12.43 -7.03 -1.73
CA GLN A 118 -13.15 -6.24 -0.72
C GLN A 118 -12.66 -4.79 -0.61
N SER A 119 -11.40 -4.53 -0.95
CA SER A 119 -10.75 -3.23 -0.78
C SER A 119 -10.92 -2.32 -1.99
N VAL A 120 -11.19 -2.87 -3.17
CA VAL A 120 -11.37 -2.12 -4.42
C VAL A 120 -12.86 -1.90 -4.68
N HIS A 121 -13.25 -0.67 -5.03
CA HIS A 121 -14.64 -0.38 -5.38
C HIS A 121 -15.06 -1.15 -6.66
N PRO A 122 -16.30 -1.66 -6.75
CA PRO A 122 -16.77 -2.44 -7.91
C PRO A 122 -16.58 -1.77 -9.27
N ASP A 123 -16.70 -0.43 -9.32
CA ASP A 123 -16.47 0.37 -10.53
C ASP A 123 -15.05 0.24 -11.11
N HIS A 124 -14.10 -0.32 -10.35
CA HIS A 124 -12.70 -0.53 -10.76
C HIS A 124 -12.37 -2.00 -11.04
N TYR A 125 -13.33 -2.93 -10.92
CA TYR A 125 -13.08 -4.36 -11.17
C TYR A 125 -12.69 -4.65 -12.62
N TRP A 126 -13.16 -3.83 -13.57
CA TRP A 126 -12.83 -3.98 -14.99
C TRP A 126 -11.32 -3.93 -15.27
N VAL A 127 -10.54 -3.30 -14.39
CA VAL A 127 -9.08 -3.19 -14.50
C VAL A 127 -8.40 -4.56 -14.43
N TYR A 128 -8.94 -5.49 -13.63
CA TYR A 128 -8.23 -6.73 -13.29
C TYR A 128 -9.06 -8.02 -13.37
N TRP A 129 -10.37 -7.97 -13.64
CA TRP A 129 -11.24 -9.16 -13.60
C TRP A 129 -10.83 -10.30 -14.56
N LYS A 130 -10.19 -9.99 -15.70
CA LYS A 130 -9.67 -11.00 -16.65
C LYS A 130 -8.25 -11.48 -16.36
N LYS A 131 -7.62 -11.01 -15.28
CA LYS A 131 -6.25 -11.40 -14.93
C LYS A 131 -6.25 -12.71 -14.15
N ALA A 132 -5.42 -13.64 -14.60
CA ALA A 132 -5.40 -15.02 -14.12
C ALA A 132 -4.74 -15.08 -12.74
N THR A 133 -3.62 -14.40 -12.56
CA THR A 133 -2.86 -14.43 -11.31
C THR A 133 -3.10 -13.20 -10.45
N LEU A 134 -2.94 -13.35 -9.13
CA LEU A 134 -3.01 -12.22 -8.20
C LEU A 134 -1.98 -11.14 -8.56
N ARG A 135 -0.76 -11.51 -8.95
CA ARG A 135 0.27 -10.55 -9.37
C ARG A 135 -0.18 -9.74 -10.59
N GLU A 136 -0.72 -10.39 -11.61
CA GLU A 136 -1.24 -9.68 -12.80
C GLU A 136 -2.35 -8.68 -12.43
N ARG A 137 -3.21 -9.02 -11.45
CA ARG A 137 -4.22 -8.10 -10.94
C ARG A 137 -3.59 -6.88 -10.28
N LEU A 138 -2.58 -7.10 -9.43
CA LEU A 138 -1.86 -6.02 -8.74
C LEU A 138 -1.10 -5.12 -9.71
N VAL A 139 -0.47 -5.69 -10.75
CA VAL A 139 0.21 -4.93 -11.81
C VAL A 139 -0.79 -4.11 -12.62
N ALA A 140 -1.96 -4.67 -12.94
CA ALA A 140 -3.00 -3.92 -13.66
C ALA A 140 -3.50 -2.71 -12.84
N LEU A 141 -3.79 -2.92 -11.55
CA LEU A 141 -4.18 -1.84 -10.64
C LEU A 141 -3.09 -0.79 -10.49
N LYS A 142 -1.81 -1.20 -10.43
CA LYS A 142 -0.67 -0.28 -10.40
C LYS A 142 -0.66 0.61 -11.63
N ASN A 143 -0.73 0.02 -12.80
CA ASN A 143 -0.61 0.75 -14.06
C ASN A 143 -1.77 1.74 -14.25
N GLU A 144 -2.96 1.40 -13.75
CA GLU A 144 -4.14 2.26 -13.83
C GLU A 144 -4.12 3.40 -12.79
N PHE A 145 -3.87 3.07 -11.52
CA PHE A 145 -4.10 4.00 -10.41
C PHE A 145 -2.84 4.57 -9.79
N LYS A 146 -1.65 4.12 -10.20
CA LYS A 146 -0.38 4.73 -9.85
C LYS A 146 0.19 5.40 -11.11
N PRO A 147 -0.20 6.66 -11.39
CA PRO A 147 0.27 7.37 -12.57
C PRO A 147 1.80 7.43 -12.61
N SER A 148 2.34 7.60 -13.82
CA SER A 148 3.73 8.00 -13.98
C SER A 148 4.05 9.22 -13.10
N ASN A 149 5.29 9.29 -12.57
CA ASN A 149 5.71 10.34 -11.63
C ASN A 149 5.24 11.75 -12.04
N ASN A 150 5.22 12.07 -13.35
CA ASN A 150 4.83 13.37 -13.86
C ASN A 150 3.38 13.79 -13.53
N VAL A 151 2.40 12.90 -13.69
CA VAL A 151 1.00 13.24 -13.38
C VAL A 151 0.81 13.37 -11.85
N ARG A 152 1.47 12.51 -11.07
CA ARG A 152 1.48 12.60 -9.60
C ARG A 152 2.11 13.91 -9.11
N ILE A 153 3.19 14.36 -9.76
CA ILE A 153 3.83 15.66 -9.48
C ILE A 153 2.83 16.80 -9.67
N TYR A 154 2.09 16.85 -10.78
CA TYR A 154 1.10 17.91 -11.00
C TYR A 154 -0.03 17.91 -9.95
N GLU A 155 -0.55 16.73 -9.59
CA GLU A 155 -1.61 16.63 -8.57
C GLU A 155 -1.13 17.07 -7.18
N VAL A 156 0.07 16.66 -6.80
CA VAL A 156 0.65 17.00 -5.50
C VAL A 156 1.04 18.48 -5.46
N ASP A 157 1.59 19.04 -6.53
CA ASP A 157 1.84 20.48 -6.66
C ASP A 157 0.55 21.29 -6.51
N ALA A 158 -0.54 20.89 -7.17
CA ALA A 158 -1.84 21.53 -7.03
C ALA A 158 -2.38 21.46 -5.59
N ARG A 159 -2.25 20.30 -4.93
CA ARG A 159 -2.65 20.12 -3.53
C ARG A 159 -1.80 20.94 -2.57
N TYR A 160 -0.49 21.01 -2.79
CA TYR A 160 0.43 21.83 -2.01
C TYR A 160 0.05 23.31 -2.12
N LYS A 161 -0.10 23.83 -3.33
CA LYS A 161 -0.55 25.22 -3.58
C LYS A 161 -1.90 25.53 -2.94
N GLN A 162 -2.82 24.58 -2.94
CA GLN A 162 -4.11 24.73 -2.26
C GLN A 162 -3.95 24.72 -0.74
N ALA A 163 -3.05 23.90 -0.19
CA ALA A 163 -2.78 23.81 1.25
C ALA A 163 -2.05 25.05 1.80
N LEU A 164 -1.34 25.82 0.96
CA LEU A 164 -0.79 27.12 1.33
C LEU A 164 -1.86 28.17 1.67
N LYS A 165 -3.10 27.97 1.21
CA LYS A 165 -4.20 28.87 1.54
C LYS A 165 -4.64 28.64 2.98
N THR A 166 -4.45 29.65 3.83
CA THR A 166 -4.83 29.60 5.24
C THR A 166 -6.29 30.01 5.47
N ASN A 167 -6.98 29.28 6.35
CA ASN A 167 -8.20 29.77 7.00
C ASN A 167 -7.86 30.10 8.46
N ARG A 168 -7.92 31.39 8.83
CA ARG A 168 -7.51 31.91 10.15
C ARG A 168 -8.20 31.23 11.34
N ILE A 169 -9.34 30.59 11.13
CA ILE A 169 -10.20 30.06 12.20
C ILE A 169 -9.76 28.64 12.67
N GLN A 170 -8.98 27.89 11.88
CA GLN A 170 -8.68 26.48 12.19
C GLN A 170 -7.19 26.14 11.99
N MET A 171 -6.32 26.72 12.83
CA MET A 171 -4.86 26.53 12.74
C MET A 171 -4.44 25.05 12.73
N ASP A 172 -4.87 24.23 13.69
CA ASP A 172 -4.45 22.82 13.78
C ASP A 172 -4.92 21.97 12.58
N THR A 173 -6.15 22.20 12.12
CA THR A 173 -6.69 21.56 10.91
C THR A 173 -5.90 21.97 9.67
N TRP A 174 -5.63 23.26 9.53
CA TRP A 174 -4.82 23.78 8.44
C TRP A 174 -3.40 23.20 8.48
N LEU A 175 -2.76 23.22 9.64
CA LEU A 175 -1.39 22.73 9.80
C LEU A 175 -1.26 21.24 9.51
N SER A 176 -2.27 20.44 9.89
CA SER A 176 -2.33 19.01 9.54
C SER A 176 -2.48 18.80 8.03
N THR A 177 -3.27 19.64 7.37
CA THR A 177 -3.47 19.59 5.91
C THR A 177 -2.22 20.03 5.15
N TYR A 178 -1.62 21.15 5.56
CA TYR A 178 -0.36 21.67 5.04
C TYR A 178 0.76 20.64 5.19
N TRP A 179 0.97 20.13 6.40
CA TRP A 179 2.10 19.23 6.68
C TRP A 179 2.05 17.99 5.80
N LYS A 180 0.86 17.41 5.66
CA LYS A 180 0.63 16.26 4.78
C LYS A 180 0.90 16.56 3.31
N ALA A 181 0.49 17.74 2.82
CA ALA A 181 0.73 18.12 1.43
C ALA A 181 2.21 18.42 1.17
N TYR A 182 2.89 19.05 2.13
CA TYR A 182 4.33 19.33 2.07
C TYR A 182 5.16 18.05 2.03
N THR A 183 4.91 17.08 2.94
CA THR A 183 5.67 15.82 2.95
C THR A 183 5.48 15.03 1.67
N GLU A 184 4.25 14.98 1.13
CA GLU A 184 4.00 14.34 -0.17
C GLU A 184 4.74 15.05 -1.33
N ALA A 185 4.87 16.37 -1.28
CA ALA A 185 5.61 17.15 -2.29
C ALA A 185 7.13 16.98 -2.17
N GLU A 186 7.64 16.89 -0.94
CA GLU A 186 9.06 16.67 -0.64
C GLU A 186 9.51 15.27 -1.08
N GLU A 187 8.71 14.23 -0.78
CA GLU A 187 8.94 12.85 -1.23
C GLU A 187 9.04 12.73 -2.75
N LEU A 188 8.28 13.54 -3.49
CA LEU A 188 8.29 13.58 -4.95
C LEU A 188 9.29 14.58 -5.54
N GLN A 189 10.08 15.25 -4.69
CA GLN A 189 11.07 16.25 -5.09
C GLN A 189 10.46 17.34 -5.99
N ILE A 190 9.25 17.80 -5.67
CA ILE A 190 8.57 18.82 -6.47
C ILE A 190 9.34 20.13 -6.38
N PRO A 191 9.66 20.80 -7.50
CA PRO A 191 10.42 22.05 -7.50
C PRO A 191 9.84 23.15 -6.61
N ALA A 192 8.50 23.18 -6.47
CA ALA A 192 7.77 24.14 -5.64
C ALA A 192 8.11 24.06 -4.14
N VAL A 193 8.63 22.94 -3.64
CA VAL A 193 9.07 22.79 -2.24
C VAL A 193 10.58 22.67 -2.09
N ALA A 194 11.32 22.67 -3.20
CA ALA A 194 12.76 22.48 -3.19
C ALA A 194 13.50 23.74 -2.71
N GLY A 195 14.74 23.54 -2.26
CA GLY A 195 15.59 24.62 -1.74
C GLY A 195 14.90 25.38 -0.60
N TYR A 196 14.89 26.71 -0.70
CA TYR A 196 14.27 27.58 0.31
C TYR A 196 12.75 27.74 0.17
N HIS A 197 12.15 27.26 -0.94
CA HIS A 197 10.73 27.50 -1.21
C HIS A 197 9.83 26.93 -0.11
N GLY A 198 10.13 25.72 0.37
CA GLY A 198 9.38 25.08 1.46
C GLY A 198 9.35 25.91 2.75
N HIS A 199 10.49 26.49 3.15
CA HIS A 199 10.58 27.37 4.32
C HIS A 199 9.80 28.66 4.11
N LEU A 200 10.02 29.35 2.98
CA LEU A 200 9.40 30.63 2.68
C LEU A 200 7.87 30.51 2.57
N ASP A 201 7.38 29.48 1.89
CA ASP A 201 5.95 29.25 1.72
C ASP A 201 5.27 28.93 3.06
N PHE A 202 5.90 28.11 3.91
CA PHE A 202 5.39 27.87 5.26
C PHE A 202 5.31 29.17 6.07
N LEU A 203 6.40 29.93 6.12
CA LEU A 203 6.50 31.17 6.89
C LEU A 203 5.50 32.21 6.43
N LYS A 204 5.37 32.39 5.11
CA LYS A 204 4.37 33.26 4.50
C LYS A 204 2.96 32.85 4.87
N ALA A 205 2.64 31.54 4.83
CA ALA A 205 1.32 31.05 5.22
C ALA A 205 1.03 31.32 6.71
N ILE A 206 1.95 30.98 7.62
CA ILE A 206 1.71 31.14 9.06
C ILE A 206 1.65 32.60 9.54
N SER A 207 2.06 33.57 8.71
CA SER A 207 1.88 35.00 9.00
C SER A 207 0.41 35.37 9.26
N ALA A 208 -0.53 34.59 8.73
CA ALA A 208 -1.96 34.77 9.01
C ALA A 208 -2.36 34.43 10.44
N PHE A 209 -1.56 33.63 11.17
CA PHE A 209 -1.80 33.19 12.54
C PHE A 209 -0.87 33.91 13.55
N SER A 210 0.42 34.03 13.24
CA SER A 210 1.41 34.75 14.07
C SER A 210 2.38 35.52 13.16
N PRO A 211 2.08 36.81 12.88
CA PRO A 211 2.96 37.66 12.08
C PRO A 211 4.36 37.79 12.68
N ASP A 212 4.47 37.96 14.00
CA ASP A 212 5.75 38.21 14.67
C ASP A 212 6.70 37.00 14.57
N PHE A 213 6.18 35.79 14.77
CA PHE A 213 6.94 34.57 14.59
C PHE A 213 7.37 34.39 13.13
N SER A 214 6.44 34.63 12.20
CA SER A 214 6.71 34.53 10.76
C SER A 214 7.86 35.44 10.34
N VAL A 215 7.79 36.73 10.68
CA VAL A 215 8.81 37.73 10.33
C VAL A 215 10.18 37.36 10.91
N THR A 216 10.21 36.97 12.19
CA THR A 216 11.47 36.62 12.87
C THR A 216 12.16 35.43 12.21
N GLN A 217 11.42 34.37 11.90
CA GLN A 217 12.00 33.19 11.25
C GLN A 217 12.33 33.46 9.78
N MET A 218 11.56 34.32 9.09
CA MET A 218 11.81 34.66 7.69
C MET A 218 13.11 35.44 7.50
N ALA A 219 13.42 36.38 8.41
CA ALA A 219 14.70 37.08 8.40
C ALA A 219 15.90 36.12 8.48
N ALA A 220 15.82 35.07 9.32
CA ALA A 220 16.89 34.08 9.44
C ALA A 220 17.07 33.22 8.17
N VAL A 221 15.97 32.93 7.46
CA VAL A 221 16.04 32.21 6.17
C VAL A 221 16.63 33.12 5.09
N GLU A 222 16.19 34.37 5.00
CA GLU A 222 16.69 35.36 4.04
C GLU A 222 18.18 35.68 4.25
N GLU A 223 18.63 35.78 5.49
CA GLU A 223 20.05 35.96 5.82
C GLU A 223 20.89 34.77 5.32
N ALA A 224 20.43 33.53 5.56
CA ALA A 224 21.10 32.34 5.05
C ALA A 224 21.13 32.28 3.52
N MET A 225 20.06 32.72 2.85
CA MET A 225 20.02 32.86 1.39
C MET A 225 21.04 33.88 0.89
N PHE A 226 21.14 35.04 1.55
CA PHE A 226 22.07 36.11 1.19
C PHE A 226 23.53 35.70 1.38
N GLU A 227 23.82 34.96 2.46
CA GLU A 227 25.14 34.39 2.74
C GLU A 227 25.50 33.21 1.82
N GLY A 228 24.58 32.75 0.98
CA GLY A 228 24.81 31.66 0.04
C GLY A 228 24.97 30.29 0.71
N LYS A 229 24.38 30.11 1.90
CA LYS A 229 24.38 28.81 2.59
C LYS A 229 23.64 27.77 1.79
N ASP A 230 23.91 26.49 2.02
CA ASP A 230 23.04 25.46 1.46
C ASP A 230 21.71 25.40 2.25
N PRO A 231 20.54 25.23 1.60
CA PRO A 231 19.26 25.05 2.29
C PRO A 231 19.26 23.93 3.35
N SER A 232 20.10 22.90 3.18
CA SER A 232 20.26 21.82 4.15
C SER A 232 20.98 22.22 5.45
N GLU A 233 21.65 23.38 5.46
CA GLU A 233 22.23 23.97 6.68
C GLU A 233 21.16 24.62 7.57
N LEU A 234 20.00 24.94 7.01
CA LEU A 234 18.86 25.40 7.81
C LEU A 234 18.16 24.22 8.48
N PRO A 235 17.50 24.45 9.64
CA PRO A 235 16.59 23.47 10.19
C PRO A 235 15.56 23.06 9.14
N PRO A 236 15.26 21.76 8.97
CA PRO A 236 14.27 21.31 8.01
C PRO A 236 12.90 21.92 8.33
N VAL A 237 12.03 22.03 7.33
CA VAL A 237 10.68 22.60 7.50
C VAL A 237 9.91 21.89 8.62
N GLN A 238 10.14 20.59 8.84
CA GLN A 238 9.61 19.87 10.00
C GLN A 238 9.93 20.54 11.34
N LYS A 239 11.19 20.92 11.55
CA LYS A 239 11.63 21.58 12.80
C LYS A 239 11.00 22.95 12.94
N LEU A 240 10.80 23.65 11.83
CA LEU A 240 10.11 24.93 11.81
C LEU A 240 8.63 24.80 12.17
N VAL A 241 7.96 23.76 11.66
CA VAL A 241 6.57 23.38 12.02
C VAL A 241 6.47 23.01 13.50
N GLU A 242 7.40 22.23 14.04
CA GLU A 242 7.47 21.89 15.47
C GLU A 242 7.62 23.13 16.34
N ARG A 243 8.55 24.04 15.99
CA ARG A 243 8.75 25.33 16.70
C ARG A 243 7.49 26.19 16.67
N PHE A 244 6.83 26.30 15.53
CA PHE A 244 5.58 27.05 15.40
C PHE A 244 4.48 26.46 16.29
N ARG A 245 4.32 25.13 16.31
CA ARG A 245 3.36 24.46 17.21
C ARG A 245 3.64 24.77 18.68
N SER A 246 4.91 24.73 19.09
CA SER A 246 5.31 25.08 20.45
C SER A 246 5.05 26.55 20.78
N HIS A 247 5.28 27.46 19.83
CA HIS A 247 5.01 28.89 20.01
C HIS A 247 3.51 29.19 20.17
N MET A 248 2.64 28.44 19.46
CA MET A 248 1.19 28.64 19.51
C MET A 248 0.50 27.90 20.68
N ARG A 249 1.21 27.01 21.38
CA ARG A 249 0.70 26.37 22.60
C ARG A 249 1.07 27.25 23.81
N PRO A 250 0.09 27.72 24.59
CA PRO A 250 0.35 28.44 25.83
C PRO A 250 1.01 27.56 26.89
#